data_AF-A0A356X460-F1
#
_entry.id   AF-A0A356X460-F1
#
_cell.length_a   1.000
_cell.length_b   1.000
_cell.length_c   1.000
_cell.angle_alpha   90.00
_cell.angle_beta   90.00
_cell.angle_gamma   90.00
#
_symmetry.space_group_name_H-M   'P 1'
#
loop_
_entity.id
_entity.type
_entity.pdbx_description
1 polymer ?
#
loop_
_entity_poly.entity_id
_entity_poly.type
_entity_poly.pdbx_seq_one_letter_code
_entity_poly.pdbx_strand_id
1 'polypeptide(L)'
;FSDPETTPEDYLLWFHNVSWDYEMDSGRTLWNELVHKYYKGVETVRWMQDEWNSIEGLIDKERFEKVKALLSIQEKDAVIWRNSCVLYFQSLSDKPIPEQYEKPEHDLEYYKELEKTRYIPAPRYY
;
A
#
# COMPACT_ATOMS: atom_id res chain seq x y z
N PHE A 1 18.91 3.61 -17.45
CA PHE A 1 18.72 2.33 -16.72
C PHE A 1 20.03 1.69 -16.28
N SER A 2 21.18 1.92 -16.92
CA SER A 2 22.46 1.34 -16.46
C SER A 2 23.06 2.03 -15.23
N ASP A 3 22.63 3.26 -14.94
CA ASP A 3 23.12 4.08 -13.84
C ASP A 3 21.94 4.38 -12.88
N PRO A 4 22.06 4.08 -11.57
CA PRO A 4 21.00 4.34 -10.60
C PRO A 4 20.65 5.83 -10.45
N GLU A 5 21.61 6.76 -10.56
CA GLU A 5 21.36 8.20 -10.35
C GLU A 5 20.49 8.82 -11.46
N THR A 6 20.51 8.22 -12.64
CA THR A 6 19.74 8.70 -13.81
C THR A 6 18.55 7.81 -14.15
N THR A 7 18.32 6.74 -13.36
CA THR A 7 17.18 5.83 -13.57
C THR A 7 15.95 6.40 -12.87
N PRO A 8 14.81 6.58 -13.56
CA PRO A 8 13.60 7.08 -12.90
C PRO A 8 13.20 6.20 -11.72
N GLU A 9 12.80 6.81 -10.59
CA GLU A 9 12.55 6.11 -9.32
C GLU A 9 11.57 4.94 -9.45
N ASP A 10 10.50 5.12 -10.24
CA ASP A 10 9.47 4.10 -10.48
C ASP A 10 10.04 2.82 -11.12
N TYR A 11 11.24 2.90 -11.70
CA TYR A 11 11.97 1.78 -12.31
C TYR A 11 13.27 1.42 -11.58
N LEU A 12 13.66 2.13 -10.52
CA LEU A 12 14.95 1.94 -9.86
C LEU A 12 15.16 0.48 -9.42
N LEU A 13 14.20 -0.07 -8.68
CA LEU A 13 14.28 -1.43 -8.12
C LEU A 13 14.12 -2.56 -9.16
N TRP A 14 13.76 -2.23 -10.40
CA TRP A 14 13.75 -3.21 -11.50
C TRP A 14 15.15 -3.52 -12.02
N PHE A 15 16.04 -2.53 -11.99
CA PHE A 15 17.35 -2.62 -12.63
C PHE A 15 18.51 -2.55 -11.63
N HIS A 16 18.25 -2.05 -10.42
CA HIS A 16 19.28 -1.80 -9.43
C HIS A 16 18.90 -2.38 -8.08
N ASN A 17 19.86 -3.07 -7.47
CA ASN A 17 19.83 -3.37 -6.05
C ASN A 17 20.62 -2.28 -5.31
N VAL A 18 19.94 -1.45 -4.53
CA VAL A 18 20.55 -0.32 -3.80
C VAL A 18 20.37 -0.50 -2.30
N SER A 19 21.21 0.18 -1.50
CA SER A 19 21.11 0.16 -0.04
C SER A 19 19.78 0.73 0.44
N TRP A 20 19.29 0.25 1.59
CA TRP A 20 18.14 0.85 2.28
C TRP A 20 18.34 2.32 2.65
N ASP A 21 19.59 2.77 2.77
CA ASP A 21 19.99 4.14 3.07
C ASP A 21 20.24 4.99 1.80
N TYR A 22 20.00 4.45 0.60
CA TYR A 22 20.07 5.22 -0.64
C TYR A 22 19.09 6.40 -0.60
N GLU A 23 19.55 7.60 -0.93
CA GLU A 23 18.73 8.82 -0.93
C GLU A 23 17.92 8.91 -2.22
N MET A 24 16.61 9.04 -2.08
CA MET A 24 15.66 9.24 -3.17
C MET A 24 15.53 10.73 -3.50
N ASP A 25 14.94 11.10 -4.64
CA ASP A 25 14.74 12.49 -5.08
C ASP A 25 13.92 13.32 -4.08
N SER A 26 13.11 12.64 -3.26
CA SER A 26 12.34 13.24 -2.17
C SER A 26 13.17 13.66 -0.96
N GLY A 27 14.46 13.29 -0.90
CA GLY A 27 15.35 13.40 0.26
C GLY A 27 15.11 12.33 1.33
N ARG A 28 14.17 11.40 1.13
CA ARG A 28 14.00 10.22 2.00
C ARG A 28 14.96 9.12 1.59
N THR A 29 15.36 8.29 2.54
CA THR A 29 16.05 7.03 2.20
C THR A 29 15.09 6.08 1.47
N LEU A 30 15.62 5.10 0.74
CA LEU A 30 14.82 4.07 0.07
C LEU A 30 13.83 3.40 1.03
N TRP A 31 14.27 3.07 2.25
CA TRP A 31 13.39 2.52 3.27
C TRP A 31 12.21 3.47 3.60
N ASN A 32 12.51 4.74 3.87
CA ASN A 32 11.49 5.72 4.23
C ASN A 32 10.56 6.05 3.05
N GLU A 33 11.08 6.04 1.82
CA GLU A 33 10.27 6.22 0.61
C GLU A 33 9.36 5.01 0.35
N LEU A 34 9.87 3.78 0.54
CA LEU A 34 9.07 2.56 0.44
C LEU A 34 7.90 2.61 1.41
N VAL A 35 8.17 2.90 2.69
CA VAL A 35 7.10 3.07 3.69
C VAL A 35 6.15 4.19 3.24
N HIS A 36 6.66 5.35 2.85
CA HIS A 36 5.83 6.46 2.39
C HIS A 36 4.87 6.07 1.26
N LYS A 37 5.34 5.36 0.24
CA LYS A 37 4.53 4.95 -0.91
C LYS A 37 3.42 3.96 -0.51
N TYR A 38 3.71 2.99 0.35
CA TYR A 38 2.69 2.05 0.86
C TYR A 38 1.60 2.75 1.67
N TYR A 39 1.97 3.71 2.52
CA TYR A 39 0.98 4.50 3.28
C TYR A 39 0.19 5.44 2.38
N LYS A 40 0.85 6.10 1.42
CA LYS A 40 0.19 6.95 0.42
C LYS A 40 -0.84 6.19 -0.40
N GLY A 41 -0.61 4.91 -0.69
CA GLY A 41 -1.58 4.05 -1.36
C GLY A 41 -2.90 3.94 -0.60
N VAL A 42 -2.85 3.72 0.71
CA VAL A 42 -4.05 3.67 1.58
C VAL A 42 -4.74 5.02 1.63
N GLU A 43 -3.99 6.11 1.83
CA GLU A 43 -4.55 7.46 1.85
C GLU A 43 -5.23 7.83 0.53
N THR A 44 -4.71 7.36 -0.60
CA THR A 44 -5.34 7.56 -1.92
C THR A 44 -6.70 6.86 -2.00
N VAL A 45 -6.84 5.65 -1.44
CA VAL A 45 -8.14 4.94 -1.41
C VAL A 45 -9.13 5.64 -0.47
N ARG A 46 -8.66 6.17 0.66
CA ARG A 46 -9.49 6.97 1.58
C ARG A 46 -9.99 8.25 0.90
N TRP A 47 -9.11 8.95 0.19
CA TRP A 47 -9.51 10.09 -0.64
C TRP A 47 -10.56 9.70 -1.69
N MET A 48 -10.41 8.56 -2.37
CA MET A 48 -11.43 8.07 -3.32
C MET A 48 -12.79 7.82 -2.66
N GLN A 49 -12.82 7.35 -1.40
CA GLN A 49 -14.07 7.21 -0.64
C GLN A 49 -14.72 8.57 -0.37
N ASP A 50 -13.94 9.57 0.03
CA ASP A 50 -14.43 10.92 0.28
C ASP A 50 -14.98 11.58 -0.98
N GLU A 51 -14.25 11.49 -2.10
CA GLU A 51 -14.72 11.97 -3.40
C GLU A 51 -16.00 11.26 -3.84
N TRP A 52 -16.09 9.93 -3.66
CA TRP A 52 -17.30 9.19 -3.99
C TRP A 52 -18.48 9.61 -3.11
N ASN A 53 -18.27 9.82 -1.81
CA ASN A 53 -19.33 10.29 -0.92
C ASN A 53 -19.81 11.71 -1.27
N SER A 54 -18.93 12.57 -1.79
CA SER A 54 -19.28 13.97 -2.14
C SER A 54 -20.33 14.09 -3.26
N ILE A 55 -20.49 13.05 -4.07
CA ILE A 55 -21.44 13.01 -5.20
C ILE A 55 -22.74 12.26 -4.88
N GLU A 56 -23.02 11.99 -3.60
CA GLU A 56 -24.28 11.39 -3.17
C GLU A 56 -25.49 12.20 -3.68
N GLY A 57 -26.47 11.52 -4.28
CA GLY A 57 -27.64 12.14 -4.88
C GLY A 57 -27.44 12.67 -6.31
N LEU A 58 -26.21 12.71 -6.83
CA LEU A 58 -25.92 12.99 -8.26
C LEU A 58 -25.92 11.72 -9.12
N ILE A 59 -25.87 10.55 -8.50
CA ILE A 59 -25.94 9.21 -9.11
C ILE A 59 -27.14 8.48 -8.51
N ASP A 60 -27.72 7.51 -9.23
CA ASP A 60 -28.74 6.66 -8.64
C ASP A 60 -28.21 5.89 -7.41
N LYS A 61 -29.15 5.63 -6.50
CA LYS A 61 -28.86 5.02 -5.20
C LYS A 61 -28.21 3.65 -5.32
N GLU A 62 -28.61 2.83 -6.28
CA GLU A 62 -28.11 1.46 -6.40
C GLU A 62 -26.61 1.44 -6.73
N ARG A 63 -26.19 2.19 -7.76
CA ARG A 63 -24.79 2.29 -8.13
C ARG A 63 -23.96 3.00 -7.07
N PHE A 64 -24.51 4.06 -6.47
CA PHE A 64 -23.84 4.78 -5.39
C PHE A 64 -23.48 3.85 -4.23
N GLU A 65 -24.46 3.12 -3.69
CA GLU A 65 -24.26 2.21 -2.57
C GLU A 65 -23.33 1.04 -2.93
N LYS A 66 -23.46 0.50 -4.15
CA LYS A 66 -22.59 -0.59 -4.62
C LYS A 66 -21.12 -0.16 -4.66
N VAL A 67 -20.81 0.99 -5.27
CA VAL A 67 -19.42 1.46 -5.37
C VAL A 67 -18.89 1.87 -4.00
N LYS A 68 -19.72 2.51 -3.15
CA LYS A 68 -19.35 2.84 -1.77
C LYS A 68 -18.96 1.59 -0.98
N ALA A 69 -19.72 0.50 -1.11
CA ALA A 69 -19.39 -0.77 -0.48
C ALA A 69 -18.08 -1.38 -1.02
N LEU A 70 -17.85 -1.32 -2.34
CA LEU A 70 -16.61 -1.80 -2.96
C LEU A 70 -15.39 -1.00 -2.52
N LEU A 71 -15.49 0.34 -2.43
CA LEU A 71 -14.42 1.20 -1.92
C LEU A 71 -14.12 0.92 -0.44
N SER A 72 -15.12 0.55 0.36
CA SER A 72 -14.91 0.11 1.75
C SER A 72 -14.11 -1.20 1.82
N ILE A 73 -14.39 -2.15 0.93
CA ILE A 73 -13.60 -3.39 0.82
C ILE A 73 -12.18 -3.08 0.35
N GLN A 74 -12.04 -2.19 -0.65
CA GLN A 74 -10.74 -1.79 -1.19
C GLN A 74 -9.84 -1.13 -0.14
N GLU A 75 -10.38 -0.28 0.75
CA GLU A 75 -9.59 0.35 1.81
C GLU A 75 -9.07 -0.69 2.81
N LYS A 76 -9.92 -1.61 3.25
CA LYS A 76 -9.51 -2.71 4.15
C LYS A 76 -8.42 -3.56 3.51
N ASP A 77 -8.60 -3.92 2.24
CA ASP A 77 -7.61 -4.67 1.48
C ASP A 77 -6.30 -3.89 1.33
N ALA A 78 -6.36 -2.59 1.06
CA ALA A 78 -5.18 -1.72 0.95
C ALA A 78 -4.41 -1.62 2.28
N VAL A 79 -5.12 -1.53 3.42
CA VAL A 79 -4.51 -1.54 4.76
C VAL A 79 -3.81 -2.88 5.03
N ILE A 80 -4.46 -4.00 4.69
CA ILE A 80 -3.83 -5.33 4.81
C ILE A 80 -2.57 -5.38 3.94
N TRP A 81 -2.64 -4.96 2.68
CA TRP A 81 -1.49 -4.93 1.78
C TRP A 81 -0.34 -4.06 2.32
N ARG A 82 -0.65 -2.83 2.78
CA ARG A 82 0.31 -1.92 3.40
C ARG A 82 1.02 -2.60 4.57
N ASN A 83 0.25 -3.12 5.53
CA ASN A 83 0.81 -3.69 6.75
C ASN A 83 1.64 -4.94 6.46
N SER A 84 1.11 -5.86 5.64
CA SER A 84 1.80 -7.09 5.24
C SER A 84 3.16 -6.79 4.59
N CYS A 85 3.19 -5.91 3.58
CA CYS A 85 4.41 -5.59 2.85
C CYS A 85 5.41 -4.80 3.70
N VAL A 86 4.95 -3.77 4.41
CA VAL A 86 5.84 -2.94 5.24
C VAL A 86 6.47 -3.77 6.35
N LEU A 87 5.71 -4.62 7.03
CA LEU A 87 6.25 -5.51 8.07
C LEU A 87 7.20 -6.57 7.50
N TYR A 88 6.90 -7.09 6.30
CA TYR A 88 7.80 -8.02 5.62
C TYR A 88 9.15 -7.36 5.32
N PHE A 89 9.16 -6.19 4.67
CA PHE A 89 10.42 -5.48 4.39
C PHE A 89 11.09 -4.94 5.64
N GLN A 90 10.34 -4.61 6.70
CA GLN A 90 10.90 -4.27 8.01
C GLN A 90 11.72 -5.43 8.58
N SER A 91 11.21 -6.67 8.50
CA SER A 91 11.93 -7.86 8.97
C SER A 91 13.25 -8.13 8.23
N LEU A 92 13.41 -7.57 7.02
CA LEU A 92 14.61 -7.70 6.20
C LEU A 92 15.57 -6.52 6.35
N SER A 93 15.05 -5.30 6.55
CA SER A 93 15.84 -4.08 6.67
C SER A 93 16.29 -3.78 8.10
N ASP A 94 15.58 -4.32 9.10
CA ASP A 94 15.73 -4.00 10.52
C ASP A 94 15.61 -2.48 10.83
N LYS A 95 14.91 -1.74 9.95
CA LYS A 95 14.66 -0.31 10.12
C LYS A 95 13.27 -0.04 10.70
N PRO A 96 13.12 0.94 11.61
CA PRO A 96 11.82 1.28 12.17
C PRO A 96 10.92 1.94 11.12
N ILE A 97 9.61 1.72 11.23
CA ILE A 97 8.61 2.53 10.53
C ILE A 97 8.67 3.95 11.12
N PRO A 98 8.80 5.02 10.31
CA PRO A 98 8.84 6.40 10.80
C PRO A 98 7.64 6.75 11.68
N GLU A 99 7.88 7.50 12.76
CA GLU A 99 6.89 7.76 13.81
C GLU A 99 5.64 8.51 13.35
N GLN A 100 5.72 9.26 12.24
CA GLN A 100 4.55 9.95 11.69
C GLN A 100 3.48 9.01 11.12
N TYR A 101 3.81 7.73 10.90
CA TYR A 101 2.89 6.76 10.32
C TYR A 101 2.18 5.95 11.40
N GLU A 102 0.91 5.64 11.16
CA GLU A 102 0.13 4.69 11.94
C GLU A 102 0.85 3.33 11.99
N LYS A 103 1.12 2.81 13.18
CA LYS A 103 1.76 1.49 13.31
C LYS A 103 0.77 0.38 12.94
N PRO A 104 1.22 -0.70 12.28
CA PRO A 104 0.39 -1.87 12.05
C PRO A 104 -0.23 -2.39 13.36
N GLU A 105 -1.50 -2.77 13.31
CA GLU A 105 -2.26 -3.25 14.47
C GLU A 105 -1.74 -4.60 15.00
N HIS A 106 -1.18 -5.41 14.11
CA HIS A 106 -0.66 -6.74 14.40
C HIS A 106 0.77 -6.92 13.87
N ASP A 107 1.40 -8.03 14.25
CA ASP A 107 2.73 -8.42 13.78
C ASP A 107 2.72 -9.11 12.41
N LEU A 108 3.90 -9.41 11.87
CA LEU A 108 4.05 -10.07 10.57
C LEU A 108 3.43 -11.47 10.54
N GLU A 109 3.44 -12.21 11.65
CA GLU A 109 2.90 -13.58 11.69
C GLU A 109 1.38 -13.58 11.55
N TYR A 110 0.69 -12.62 12.17
CA TYR A 110 -0.74 -12.40 11.94
C TYR A 110 -1.06 -12.23 10.46
N TYR A 111 -0.33 -11.36 9.75
CA TYR A 111 -0.61 -11.09 8.33
C TYR A 111 -0.29 -12.27 7.42
N LYS A 112 0.72 -13.08 7.75
CA LYS A 112 0.97 -14.36 7.07
C LYS A 112 -0.17 -15.35 7.23
N GLU A 113 -0.77 -15.42 8.42
CA GLU A 113 -1.91 -16.30 8.67
C GLU A 113 -3.20 -15.79 8.02
N LEU A 114 -3.38 -14.47 8.00
CA LEU A 114 -4.48 -13.83 7.29
C LEU A 114 -4.45 -14.17 5.79
N GLU A 115 -3.29 -14.14 5.14
CA GLU A 115 -3.16 -14.48 3.72
C GLU A 115 -3.59 -15.92 3.41
N LYS A 116 -3.38 -16.87 4.34
CA LYS A 116 -3.81 -18.27 4.16
C LYS A 116 -5.31 -18.47 4.33
N THR A 117 -5.95 -17.64 5.14
CA THR A 117 -7.34 -17.82 5.59
C THR A 117 -8.33 -16.89 4.89
N ARG A 118 -7.83 -15.80 4.29
CA ARG A 118 -8.64 -14.80 3.60
C ARG A 118 -9.35 -15.39 2.38
N TYR A 119 -10.62 -15.00 2.20
CA TYR A 119 -11.39 -15.35 1.02
C TYR A 119 -10.83 -14.66 -0.24
N ILE A 120 -10.61 -15.45 -1.30
CA ILE A 120 -10.19 -14.96 -2.61
C ILE A 120 -11.44 -14.90 -3.51
N PRO A 121 -11.92 -13.69 -3.90
CA PRO A 121 -13.13 -13.53 -4.69
C PRO A 121 -12.86 -13.80 -6.19
N ALA A 122 -12.41 -15.01 -6.52
CA ALA A 122 -12.18 -15.45 -7.88
C ALA A 122 -12.74 -16.85 -8.10
N PRO A 123 -13.48 -17.10 -9.20
CA PRO A 123 -13.80 -18.46 -9.59
C PRO A 123 -12.50 -19.21 -9.93
N ARG A 124 -12.36 -20.45 -9.42
CA ARG A 124 -11.25 -21.31 -9.85
C ARG A 124 -11.52 -21.76 -11.28
N TYR A 125 -10.78 -21.22 -12.24
CA TYR A 125 -10.69 -21.79 -13.57
C TYR A 125 -9.74 -22.99 -13.50
N TYR A 126 -10.30 -24.20 -13.58
CA TYR A 126 -9.56 -25.46 -13.74
C TYR A 126 -9.49 -25.82 -15.23
#